data_AF-A0A4Q1RBS2-F1
#
_entry.id   AF-A0A4Q1RBS2-F1
#
_cell.length_a   1.000
_cell.length_b   1.000
_cell.length_c   1.000
_cell.angle_alpha   90.00
_cell.angle_beta   90.00
_cell.angle_gamma   90.00
#
_symmetry.space_group_name_H-M   'P 1'
#
loop_
_entity.id
_entity.type
_entity.pdbx_description
1 polymer ?
#
loop_
_entity_poly.entity_id
_entity_poly.type
_entity_poly.pdbx_seq_one_letter_code
_entity_poly.pdbx_strand_id
1 'polypeptide(L)'
;MDIVLPCLDEAEALPYVLERIPPGRRAIVVDNGSTDGSPDLARALGADVVHEPRRGFGAACHAGYPLQMVVRAADAGWRVAETDLAGGVR
;
A
#
# COMPACT_ATOMS: atom_id res chain seq x y z
N MET A 1 -4.56 -13.68 -2.64
CA MET A 1 -4.87 -12.45 -3.39
C MET A 1 -4.88 -11.31 -2.37
N ASP A 2 -3.99 -10.31 -2.49
CA ASP A 2 -3.81 -9.25 -1.49
C ASP A 2 -4.98 -8.25 -1.48
N ILE A 3 -5.12 -7.50 -0.38
CA ILE A 3 -6.18 -6.51 -0.15
C ILE A 3 -5.52 -5.13 -0.07
N VAL A 4 -6.00 -4.19 -0.89
CA VAL A 4 -5.55 -2.79 -0.89
C VAL A 4 -6.53 -1.95 -0.08
N LEU A 5 -6.03 -1.18 0.89
CA LEU A 5 -6.79 -0.34 1.80
C LEU A 5 -6.34 1.12 1.66
N PRO A 6 -7.11 1.99 0.97
CA PRO A 6 -6.91 3.43 1.05
C PRO A 6 -7.03 3.91 2.49
N CYS A 7 -6.10 4.76 2.94
CA CYS A 7 -6.04 5.21 4.32
C CYS A 7 -5.77 6.71 4.40
N LEU A 8 -6.62 7.42 5.14
CA LEU A 8 -6.48 8.84 5.49
C LEU A 8 -7.06 9.07 6.88
N ASP A 9 -6.21 9.19 7.90
CA ASP A 9 -6.63 9.42 9.28
C ASP A 9 -7.63 8.35 9.79
N GLU A 10 -7.28 7.07 9.59
CA GLU A 10 -8.11 5.89 9.88
C GLU A 10 -7.58 5.07 11.08
N ALA A 11 -6.82 5.67 12.01
CA ALA A 11 -6.16 4.94 13.10
C ALA A 11 -7.17 4.16 13.96
N GLU A 12 -8.38 4.69 14.14
CA GLU A 12 -9.44 4.03 14.91
C GLU A 12 -10.04 2.81 14.17
N ALA A 13 -10.08 2.84 12.84
CA ALA A 13 -10.68 1.79 12.02
C ALA A 13 -9.69 0.65 11.69
N LEU A 14 -8.40 0.97 11.58
CA LEU A 14 -7.35 0.04 11.15
C LEU A 14 -7.31 -1.27 11.95
N PRO A 15 -7.36 -1.31 13.30
CA PRO A 15 -7.37 -2.56 14.05
C PRO A 15 -8.54 -3.47 13.65
N TYR A 16 -9.74 -2.90 13.58
CA TYR A 16 -10.95 -3.64 13.24
C TYR A 16 -10.87 -4.26 11.83
N VAL A 17 -10.38 -3.49 10.85
CA VAL A 17 -10.30 -3.94 9.45
C VAL A 17 -9.20 -4.99 9.29
N LEU A 18 -8.02 -4.77 9.86
CA LEU A 18 -6.87 -5.64 9.69
C LEU A 18 -7.05 -7.01 10.36
N GLU A 19 -7.73 -7.07 11.51
CA GLU A 19 -8.10 -8.34 12.18
C GLU A 19 -8.99 -9.24 11.31
N ARG A 20 -9.70 -8.68 10.34
CA ARG A 20 -10.66 -9.40 9.48
C ARG A 20 -10.07 -9.81 8.14
N ILE A 21 -8.78 -9.51 7.91
CA ILE A 21 -8.09 -9.96 6.72
C ILE A 21 -8.00 -11.48 6.75
N PRO A 22 -8.53 -12.19 5.74
CA PRO A 22 -8.52 -13.64 5.75
C PRO A 22 -7.09 -14.19 5.73
N PRO A 23 -6.83 -15.35 6.37
CA PRO A 23 -5.53 -15.99 6.36
C PRO A 23 -4.97 -16.16 4.93
N GLY A 24 -3.66 -15.96 4.77
CA GLY A 24 -2.99 -16.06 3.47
C GLY A 24 -3.23 -14.88 2.51
N ARG A 25 -3.78 -13.77 3.01
CA ARG A 25 -3.82 -12.49 2.30
C ARG A 25 -3.00 -11.44 3.05
N ARG A 26 -2.25 -10.61 2.32
CA ARG A 26 -1.61 -9.43 2.89
C ARG A 26 -2.52 -8.21 2.75
N ALA A 27 -2.41 -7.30 3.71
CA ALA A 27 -2.98 -5.97 3.61
C ALA A 27 -1.92 -4.99 3.12
N ILE A 28 -2.23 -4.29 2.03
CA ILE A 28 -1.44 -3.17 1.51
C ILE A 28 -2.22 -1.90 1.82
N VAL A 29 -1.78 -1.16 2.83
CA VAL A 29 -2.36 0.12 3.21
C VAL A 29 -1.72 1.23 2.39
N VAL A 30 -2.53 2.00 1.67
CA VAL A 30 -2.10 3.16 0.89
C VAL A 30 -2.45 4.41 1.68
N ASP A 31 -1.49 4.90 2.45
CA ASP A 31 -1.59 6.15 3.17
C ASP A 31 -1.47 7.32 2.19
N ASN A 32 -2.47 8.19 2.15
CA ASN A 32 -2.45 9.36 1.28
C ASN A 32 -2.37 10.69 2.05
N GLY A 33 -1.64 10.68 3.17
CA GLY A 33 -1.31 11.87 3.95
C GLY A 33 -1.99 11.94 5.31
N SER A 34 -2.09 10.81 6.03
CA SER A 34 -2.57 10.80 7.41
C SER A 34 -1.66 11.61 8.34
N THR A 35 -2.24 12.11 9.41
CA THR A 35 -1.65 12.96 10.45
C THR A 35 -1.90 12.42 11.86
N ASP A 36 -2.72 11.39 11.99
CA ASP A 36 -3.13 10.75 13.25
C ASP A 36 -2.25 9.56 13.68
N GLY A 37 -1.21 9.22 12.92
CA GLY A 37 -0.35 8.05 13.17
C GLY A 37 -0.85 6.74 12.53
N SER A 38 -1.90 6.77 11.71
CA SER A 38 -2.39 5.64 10.91
C SER A 38 -1.30 4.78 10.24
N PRO A 39 -0.29 5.34 9.52
CA PRO A 39 0.68 4.52 8.82
C PRO A 39 1.56 3.70 9.76
N ASP A 40 1.92 4.24 10.93
CA ASP A 40 2.75 3.54 11.90
C ASP A 40 1.96 2.45 12.62
N LEU A 41 0.70 2.72 12.93
CA LEU A 41 -0.23 1.72 13.46
C LEU A 41 -0.46 0.57 12.47
N ALA A 42 -0.70 0.87 11.19
CA ALA A 42 -0.87 -0.14 10.15
C ALA A 42 0.34 -1.07 10.04
N ARG A 43 1.56 -0.52 10.07
CA ARG A 43 2.80 -1.31 10.08
C ARG A 43 2.90 -2.19 11.32
N ALA A 44 2.60 -1.64 12.50
CA ALA A 44 2.65 -2.39 13.75
C ALA A 44 1.66 -3.57 13.78
N LEU A 45 0.54 -3.44 13.05
CA LEU A 45 -0.47 -4.49 12.86
C LEU A 45 -0.14 -5.47 11.72
N GLY A 46 1.01 -5.32 11.05
CA GLY A 46 1.50 -6.25 10.03
C GLY A 46 1.05 -5.96 8.60
N ALA A 47 0.54 -4.75 8.32
CA ALA A 47 0.27 -4.32 6.96
C ALA A 47 1.53 -3.76 6.28
N ASP A 48 1.63 -3.97 4.97
CA ASP A 48 2.57 -3.25 4.12
C ASP A 48 2.01 -1.84 3.86
N VAL A 49 2.79 -0.79 4.12
CA VAL A 49 2.31 0.60 3.98
C VAL A 49 3.04 1.31 2.86
N VAL A 50 2.28 1.88 1.93
CA VAL A 50 2.76 2.70 0.83
C VAL A 50 2.18 4.10 0.91
N HIS A 51 3.01 5.10 0.62
CA HIS A 51 2.63 6.49 0.67
C HIS A 51 2.25 7.01 -0.72
N GLU A 52 1.08 7.65 -0.86
CA GLU A 52 0.64 8.37 -2.05
C GLU A 52 0.52 9.88 -1.73
N PRO A 53 1.38 10.74 -2.30
CA PRO A 53 1.41 12.15 -1.95
C PRO A 53 0.15 12.93 -2.35
N ARG A 54 -0.66 12.40 -3.30
CA ARG A 54 -1.93 13.02 -3.70
C ARG A 54 -3.07 12.53 -2.81
N ARG A 55 -3.60 13.43 -2.00
CA ARG A 55 -4.82 13.19 -1.22
C ARG A 55 -5.99 12.81 -2.10
N GLY A 56 -6.83 11.90 -1.58
CA GLY A 56 -8.10 11.50 -2.19
C GLY A 56 -8.19 10.00 -2.42
N PHE A 57 -9.39 9.46 -2.23
CA PHE A 57 -9.66 8.02 -2.35
C PHE A 57 -9.24 7.46 -3.72
N GLY A 58 -9.55 8.18 -4.81
CA GLY A 58 -9.19 7.77 -6.17
C GLY A 58 -7.68 7.69 -6.40
N ALA A 59 -6.90 8.62 -5.84
CA ALA A 59 -5.44 8.60 -5.95
C ALA A 59 -4.85 7.39 -5.21
N ALA A 60 -5.32 7.11 -3.98
CA ALA A 60 -4.90 5.94 -3.22
C ALA A 60 -5.23 4.62 -3.92
N CYS A 61 -6.44 4.48 -4.47
CA CYS A 61 -6.81 3.32 -5.28
C CYS A 61 -5.91 3.16 -6.52
N HIS A 62 -5.65 4.27 -7.24
CA HIS A 62 -4.83 4.25 -8.44
C HIS A 62 -3.37 3.86 -8.14
N ALA A 63 -2.81 4.26 -7.00
CA ALA A 63 -1.47 3.87 -6.57
C ALA A 63 -1.40 2.40 -6.12
N GLY A 64 -2.41 1.92 -5.40
CA GLY A 64 -2.39 0.58 -4.80
C GLY A 64 -2.57 -0.58 -5.80
N TYR A 65 -3.40 -0.41 -6.84
CA TYR A 65 -3.65 -1.51 -7.78
C TYR A 65 -2.44 -1.92 -8.64
N PRO A 66 -1.60 -1.00 -9.17
CA PRO A 66 -0.35 -1.37 -9.83
C PRO A 66 0.65 -2.01 -8.87
N LEU A 67 0.76 -1.47 -7.65
CA LEU A 67 1.67 -2.00 -6.64
C LEU A 67 1.38 -3.46 -6.30
N GLN A 68 0.10 -3.83 -6.20
CA GLN A 68 -0.28 -5.22 -5.94
C GLN A 68 0.31 -6.19 -7.00
N MET A 69 0.51 -5.74 -8.25
CA MET A 69 1.07 -6.55 -9.32
C MET A 69 2.59 -6.68 -9.17
N VAL A 70 3.25 -5.59 -8.78
CA VAL A 70 4.69 -5.58 -8.48
C VAL A 70 5.02 -6.55 -7.34
N VAL A 71 4.26 -6.50 -6.25
CA VAL A 71 4.43 -7.41 -5.10
C VAL A 71 4.22 -8.86 -5.54
N ARG A 72 3.18 -9.17 -6.31
CA ARG A 72 2.96 -10.53 -6.83
C ARG A 72 4.07 -11.02 -7.75
N ALA A 73 4.61 -10.16 -8.60
CA ALA A 73 5.73 -10.51 -9.45
C ALA A 73 6.95 -10.88 -8.58
N ALA A 74 7.23 -10.09 -7.54
CA ALA A 74 8.29 -10.38 -6.59
C ALA A 74 8.09 -11.74 -5.88
N ASP A 75 6.88 -12.05 -5.39
CA ASP A 75 6.59 -13.35 -4.77
C ASP A 75 6.70 -14.52 -5.75
N ALA A 76 6.44 -14.29 -7.03
CA ALA A 76 6.63 -15.27 -8.10
C ALA A 76 8.12 -15.47 -8.46
N GLY A 77 9.05 -14.86 -7.71
CA GLY A 77 10.49 -14.97 -7.89
C GLY A 77 11.06 -14.00 -8.91
N TRP A 78 10.29 -13.01 -9.37
CA TRP A 78 10.81 -12.00 -10.29
C TRP A 78 11.62 -10.97 -9.50
N ARG A 79 12.81 -10.62 -10.01
CA ARG A 79 13.59 -9.52 -9.45
C ARG A 79 13.02 -8.21 -9.99
N VAL A 80 12.30 -7.47 -9.15
CA VAL A 80 11.85 -6.11 -9.45
C VAL A 80 12.91 -5.14 -8.95
N ALA A 81 13.36 -4.23 -9.82
CA ALA A 81 14.24 -3.14 -9.46
C ALA A 81 13.69 -1.83 -10.02
N GLU A 82 13.72 -0.78 -9.22
CA GLU A 82 13.54 0.57 -9.72
C GLU A 82 14.79 0.95 -10.52
N THR A 83 14.60 1.42 -11.74
CA THR A 83 15.69 1.87 -12.61
C THR A 83 15.41 3.29 -13.01
N ASP A 84 16.23 4.22 -12.50
CA ASP A 84 16.21 5.60 -12.94
C ASP A 84 16.62 5.67 -14.41
N LEU A 85 15.67 5.94 -15.29
CA LEU A 85 15.94 6.28 -16.68
C LEU A 85 16.40 7.74 -16.75
N ALA A 86 17.56 8.03 -16.15
CA ALA A 86 18.26 9.30 -16.34
C ALA A 86 18.86 9.35 -17.76
N GLY A 87 18.00 9.56 -18.75
CA GLY A 87 18.35 9.57 -20.16
C GLY A 87 17.10 9.63 -21.02
N GLY A 88 16.57 10.84 -21.21
CA GLY A 88 15.40 11.07 -22.05
C GLY A 88 15.56 10.51 -23.46
N VAL A 89 14.44 10.05 -24.02
CA VAL A 89 14.26 9.89 -25.45
C VAL A 89 14.56 11.26 -26.08
N ARG A 90 15.64 11.34 -26.87
CA ARG A 90 15.80 12.40 -27.86
C ARG A 90 15.07 12.00 -29.13
#